data_AF-A0A6P3XXP3-F1
#
_entry.id   AF-A0A6P3XXP3-F1
#
_cell.length_a   1.000
_cell.length_b   1.000
_cell.length_c   1.000
_cell.angle_alpha   90.00
_cell.angle_beta   90.00
_cell.angle_gamma   90.00
#
_symmetry.space_group_name_H-M   'P 1'
#
loop_
_entity.id
_entity.type
_entity.pdbx_description
1 polymer ?
#
loop_
_entity_poly.entity_id
_entity_poly.type
_entity_poly.pdbx_seq_one_letter_code
_entity_poly.pdbx_strand_id
1 'polypeptide(L)'
;MIGRRCALFALGTLLILVLGVNIYFIRTIVESSSQKTYSKDLPVSVPKAKQDLSTSSQPIERNSQLRSRSIAKNMNERIKEEIRTLPSKYFKQNTSYSLVLERLMTELKIMPSVRGDIWNIPNNNWPDAHQLIPPAAPELGTILKILRQSRVIRADNAPLGTQLKLMLNLENGVRALFKPQWYSRDAVIRGPVYYGKDRHNAEIVAFHLSSLLALRRVPLTVIRKLDLKEIRNCATPALYTTMYQEGNDTCLYGVCHYCSPADPVCGTGDILEGALIFWLPRYLRLVKHRHPWQRTYKKNKFATWEVDEAYCDKVKDSKAYSPQSSSRLLDLIDTAIFDFLMDNGDRHHYELAQNNFHNPAVLLIDNGKSLGNPDVDHLDILAPLYQCCMIHKTTWDRLRLFSGGSLSVALSKLVTYETEMSDVPPLITKAHLSAMDRRLLTVYAVVENCLSRKKYVSNVILDHR
;
A
#
# COMPACT_ATOMS: atom_id res chain seq x y z
N MET A 1 27.16 56.08 23.23
CA MET A 1 26.93 55.11 24.34
C MET A 1 25.48 54.66 24.52
N ILE A 2 24.49 55.21 23.79
CA ILE A 2 23.05 54.88 23.98
C ILE A 2 22.61 53.64 23.17
N GLY A 3 23.09 53.46 21.93
CA GLY A 3 22.70 52.32 21.08
C GLY A 3 23.10 50.93 21.60
N ARG A 4 24.22 50.83 22.31
CA ARG A 4 24.71 49.55 22.86
C ARG A 4 23.87 49.06 24.05
N ARG A 5 23.28 49.99 24.82
CA ARG A 5 22.39 49.67 25.94
C ARG A 5 21.01 49.22 25.44
N CYS A 6 20.45 49.85 24.40
CA CYS A 6 19.20 49.41 23.79
C CYS A 6 19.30 48.02 23.14
N ALA A 7 20.42 47.69 22.50
CA ALA A 7 20.64 46.37 21.91
C ALA A 7 20.70 45.26 22.97
N LEU A 8 21.37 45.51 24.10
CA LEU A 8 21.42 44.55 25.22
C LEU A 8 20.06 44.35 25.88
N PHE A 9 19.26 45.41 26.03
CA PHE A 9 17.89 45.31 26.52
C PHE A 9 17.01 44.50 25.57
N ALA A 10 17.09 44.75 24.26
CA ALA A 10 16.32 44.02 23.25
C ALA A 10 16.69 42.52 23.22
N LEU A 11 17.99 42.18 23.30
CA LEU A 11 18.45 40.79 23.38
C LEU A 11 17.99 40.12 24.68
N GLY A 12 18.04 40.83 25.80
CA GLY A 12 17.55 40.34 27.09
C GLY A 12 16.07 40.02 27.06
N THR A 13 15.24 40.92 26.51
CA THR A 13 13.79 40.68 26.37
C THR A 13 13.49 39.52 25.42
N LEU A 14 14.24 39.36 24.32
CA LEU A 14 14.06 38.24 23.40
C LEU A 14 14.42 36.91 24.07
N LEU A 15 15.51 36.86 24.85
CA LEU A 15 15.92 35.66 25.57
C LEU A 15 14.87 35.24 26.62
N ILE A 16 14.31 36.21 27.35
CA ILE A 16 13.25 35.96 28.34
C ILE A 16 11.99 35.42 27.65
N LEU A 17 11.62 35.97 26.48
CA LEU A 17 10.48 35.47 25.70
C LEU A 17 10.69 34.03 25.22
N VAL A 18 11.87 33.73 24.67
CA VAL A 18 12.20 32.38 24.19
C VAL A 18 12.21 31.36 25.33
N LEU A 19 12.78 31.73 26.49
CA LEU A 19 12.78 30.89 27.68
C LEU A 19 11.36 30.69 28.24
N GLY A 20 10.54 31.75 28.27
CA GLY A 20 9.15 31.68 28.71
C GLY A 20 8.29 30.76 27.84
N VAL A 21 8.42 30.85 26.51
CA VAL A 21 7.72 29.98 25.57
C VAL A 21 8.19 28.52 25.69
N ASN A 22 9.50 28.28 25.86
CA ASN A 22 10.02 26.93 26.06
C ASN A 22 9.56 26.31 27.39
N ILE A 23 9.55 27.07 28.49
CA ILE A 23 9.04 26.60 29.78
C ILE A 23 7.55 26.30 29.70
N TYR A 24 6.76 27.15 29.05
CA TYR A 24 5.34 26.91 28.81
C TYR A 24 5.12 25.60 28.03
N PHE A 25 5.82 25.40 26.92
CA PHE A 25 5.73 24.17 26.12
C PHE A 25 6.13 22.92 26.89
N ILE A 26 7.22 22.97 27.66
CA ILE A 26 7.64 21.84 28.52
C ILE A 26 6.57 21.54 29.55
N ARG A 27 5.98 22.56 30.19
CA ARG A 27 4.91 22.36 31.18
C ARG A 27 3.65 21.76 30.55
N THR A 28 3.24 22.20 29.36
CA THR A 28 2.11 21.62 28.62
C THR A 28 2.37 20.15 28.24
N ILE A 29 3.60 19.81 27.85
CA ILE A 29 3.99 18.42 27.52
C ILE A 29 3.97 17.56 28.79
N VAL A 30 4.52 18.05 29.89
CA VAL A 30 4.57 17.32 31.17
C VAL A 30 3.15 17.10 31.73
N GLU A 31 2.30 18.12 31.74
CA GLU A 31 0.90 18.00 32.18
C GLU A 31 0.07 17.06 31.29
N SER A 32 0.36 17.00 29.98
CA SER A 32 -0.28 16.04 29.07
C SER A 32 0.16 14.59 29.31
N SER A 33 1.35 14.40 29.89
CA SER A 33 1.91 13.07 30.18
C SER A 33 1.45 12.50 31.53
N SER A 34 1.16 13.36 32.52
CA SER A 34 0.78 12.96 33.87
C SER A 34 -0.67 12.46 34.03
N GLN A 35 -1.51 12.54 33.00
CA GLN A 35 -2.89 12.03 33.04
C GLN A 35 -3.07 10.58 32.56
N LYS A 36 -1.98 9.81 32.34
CA LYS A 36 -2.05 8.38 32.05
C LYS A 36 -1.30 7.56 33.09
N THR A 37 -1.91 7.39 34.25
CA THR A 37 -1.51 6.35 35.20
C THR A 37 -2.74 5.50 35.57
N TYR A 38 -2.69 4.26 35.06
CA TYR A 38 -3.29 3.01 35.55
C TYR A 38 -4.50 3.07 36.49
N SER A 39 -5.58 2.43 36.04
CA SER A 39 -6.40 1.60 36.91
C SER A 39 -6.54 0.22 36.27
N LYS A 40 -5.90 -0.76 36.92
CA LYS A 40 -6.20 -2.19 36.79
C LYS A 40 -7.64 -2.40 37.29
N ASP A 41 -8.41 -3.21 36.58
CA ASP A 41 -9.16 -4.33 37.15
C ASP A 41 -9.99 -5.05 36.07
N LEU A 42 -9.79 -6.37 36.01
CA LEU A 42 -10.69 -7.40 35.47
C LEU A 42 -10.81 -8.41 36.63
N PRO A 43 -11.98 -9.03 36.88
CA PRO A 43 -12.52 -10.01 35.94
C PRO A 43 -14.07 -10.14 35.84
N VAL A 44 -14.51 -10.68 34.70
CA VAL A 44 -15.62 -11.63 34.45
C VAL A 44 -16.99 -11.43 35.14
N SER A 45 -18.05 -11.25 34.34
CA SER A 45 -19.28 -12.10 34.36
C SER A 45 -20.37 -11.61 33.38
N VAL A 46 -21.06 -12.59 32.77
CA VAL A 46 -22.29 -12.45 31.96
C VAL A 46 -23.49 -12.44 32.90
N PRO A 47 -24.52 -11.59 32.68
CA PRO A 47 -25.86 -12.17 32.47
C PRO A 47 -26.80 -11.42 31.49
N LYS A 48 -27.46 -12.26 30.67
CA LYS A 48 -28.88 -12.30 30.25
C LYS A 48 -29.72 -11.02 30.06
N ALA A 49 -30.41 -11.06 28.93
CA ALA A 49 -31.54 -10.24 28.52
C ALA A 49 -32.68 -10.15 29.55
N LYS A 50 -33.29 -8.97 29.63
CA LYS A 50 -34.72 -8.77 29.87
C LYS A 50 -35.23 -7.60 29.03
N GLN A 51 -36.33 -7.85 28.35
CA GLN A 51 -37.25 -6.87 27.78
C GLN A 51 -37.86 -6.06 28.92
N ASP A 52 -38.10 -4.76 28.70
CA ASP A 52 -39.35 -4.13 29.12
C ASP A 52 -39.62 -2.82 28.36
N LEU A 53 -40.91 -2.57 28.18
CA LEU A 53 -41.56 -1.59 27.33
C LEU A 53 -41.53 -0.15 27.89
N SER A 54 -41.37 0.79 26.96
CA SER A 54 -41.97 2.14 26.87
C SER A 54 -42.05 3.05 28.11
N THR A 55 -41.47 4.25 27.99
CA THR A 55 -42.26 5.49 28.02
C THR A 55 -41.49 6.68 27.41
N SER A 56 -42.27 7.49 26.71
CA SER A 56 -41.89 8.67 25.93
C SER A 56 -41.17 9.74 26.74
N SER A 57 -40.01 10.17 26.26
CA SER A 57 -39.55 11.56 26.38
C SER A 57 -38.67 11.89 25.16
N GLN A 58 -39.11 12.86 24.37
CA GLN A 58 -38.30 13.42 23.28
C GLN A 58 -37.07 14.12 23.86
N PRO A 59 -35.93 14.02 23.17
CA PRO A 59 -35.17 15.23 22.87
C PRO A 59 -35.08 15.42 21.36
N ILE A 60 -35.64 16.53 20.91
CA ILE A 60 -35.47 17.14 19.59
C ILE A 60 -33.99 17.56 19.48
N GLU A 61 -33.10 16.60 19.23
CA GLU A 61 -31.68 16.88 18.94
C GLU A 61 -30.94 15.70 18.27
N ARG A 62 -31.69 14.77 17.65
CA ARG A 62 -31.11 13.59 16.96
C ARG A 62 -31.17 13.64 15.43
N ASN A 63 -31.62 14.75 14.83
CA ASN A 63 -31.97 14.80 13.41
C ASN A 63 -31.01 15.59 12.49
N SER A 64 -29.89 16.12 12.98
CA SER A 64 -28.90 16.81 12.12
C SER A 64 -27.71 15.94 11.67
N GLN A 65 -27.47 14.78 12.31
CA GLN A 65 -26.36 13.88 11.94
C GLN A 65 -26.78 12.68 11.07
N LEU A 66 -28.08 12.48 10.83
CA LEU A 66 -28.60 11.35 10.05
C LEU A 66 -28.71 11.59 8.52
N ARG A 67 -28.29 12.76 8.01
CA ARG A 67 -28.51 13.17 6.61
C ARG A 67 -27.31 13.15 5.67
N SER A 68 -26.10 12.87 6.16
CA SER A 68 -24.94 12.63 5.30
C SER A 68 -24.93 11.17 4.84
N ARG A 69 -25.73 10.83 3.81
CA ARG A 69 -25.47 9.57 3.08
C ARG A 69 -24.08 9.71 2.45
N SER A 70 -23.10 8.93 2.94
CA SER A 70 -21.76 8.90 2.37
C SER A 70 -21.85 8.70 0.85
N ILE A 71 -21.11 9.51 0.07
CA ILE A 71 -21.08 9.45 -1.40
C ILE A 71 -20.82 8.02 -1.88
N ALA A 72 -19.91 7.32 -1.20
CA ALA A 72 -19.57 5.94 -1.52
C ALA A 72 -20.79 5.01 -1.43
N LYS A 73 -21.74 5.24 -0.51
CA LYS A 73 -22.96 4.42 -0.40
C LYS A 73 -23.88 4.61 -1.60
N ASN A 74 -24.15 5.87 -1.98
CA ASN A 74 -24.97 6.17 -3.16
C ASN A 74 -24.31 5.61 -4.44
N MET A 75 -23.00 5.86 -4.59
CA MET A 75 -22.24 5.30 -5.70
C MET A 75 -22.28 3.77 -5.70
N ASN A 76 -22.23 3.10 -4.55
CA ASN A 76 -22.31 1.64 -4.48
C ASN A 76 -23.65 1.10 -4.98
N GLU A 77 -24.76 1.75 -4.62
CA GLU A 77 -26.09 1.37 -5.12
C GLU A 77 -26.16 1.54 -6.65
N ARG A 78 -25.64 2.67 -7.17
CA ARG A 78 -25.59 2.94 -8.61
C ARG A 78 -24.71 1.96 -9.38
N ILE A 79 -23.51 1.66 -8.87
CA ILE A 79 -22.57 0.76 -9.53
C ILE A 79 -23.08 -0.69 -9.51
N LYS A 80 -23.78 -1.11 -8.46
CA LYS A 80 -24.45 -2.43 -8.45
C LYS A 80 -25.47 -2.56 -9.57
N GLU A 81 -26.21 -1.50 -9.87
CA GLU A 81 -27.15 -1.51 -10.99
C GLU A 81 -26.40 -1.54 -12.33
N GLU A 82 -25.36 -0.72 -12.47
CA GLU A 82 -24.53 -0.69 -13.69
C GLU A 82 -23.87 -2.05 -13.98
N ILE A 83 -23.47 -2.82 -12.96
CA ILE A 83 -22.95 -4.18 -13.12
C ILE A 83 -23.97 -5.11 -13.78
N ARG A 84 -25.28 -4.94 -13.51
CA ARG A 84 -26.35 -5.78 -14.09
C ARG A 84 -26.54 -5.49 -15.58
N THR A 85 -26.25 -4.27 -16.01
CA THR A 85 -26.38 -3.82 -17.39
C THR A 85 -25.06 -3.85 -18.16
N LEU A 86 -23.97 -4.33 -17.54
CA LEU A 86 -22.67 -4.40 -18.19
C LEU A 86 -22.72 -5.23 -19.48
N PRO A 87 -22.10 -4.75 -20.57
CA PRO A 87 -21.96 -5.52 -21.80
C PRO A 87 -21.37 -6.92 -21.58
N SER A 88 -21.94 -7.93 -22.26
CA SER A 88 -21.53 -9.34 -22.11
C SER A 88 -20.05 -9.60 -22.37
N LYS A 89 -19.36 -8.72 -23.12
CA LYS A 89 -17.91 -8.76 -23.36
C LYS A 89 -17.09 -8.77 -22.06
N TYR A 90 -17.57 -8.14 -20.98
CA TYR A 90 -16.86 -8.10 -19.70
C TYR A 90 -16.92 -9.41 -18.91
N PHE A 91 -17.92 -10.24 -19.20
CA PHE A 91 -18.11 -11.55 -18.57
C PHE A 91 -17.50 -12.70 -19.39
N LYS A 92 -17.21 -12.46 -20.67
CA LYS A 92 -16.55 -13.43 -21.54
C LYS A 92 -15.03 -13.34 -21.38
N GLN A 93 -14.39 -14.51 -21.32
CA GLN A 93 -12.95 -14.61 -21.25
C GLN A 93 -12.33 -14.03 -22.52
N ASN A 94 -11.48 -13.01 -22.37
CA ASN A 94 -10.74 -12.45 -23.49
C ASN A 94 -9.43 -13.21 -23.65
N THR A 95 -9.32 -14.09 -24.64
CA THR A 95 -8.17 -14.99 -24.83
C THR A 95 -6.86 -14.26 -25.15
N SER A 96 -6.89 -12.99 -25.57
CA SER A 96 -5.69 -12.20 -25.88
C SER A 96 -4.79 -11.94 -24.67
N TYR A 97 -5.29 -12.12 -23.44
CA TYR A 97 -4.45 -12.05 -22.23
C TYR A 97 -3.31 -13.07 -22.21
N SER A 98 -3.48 -14.20 -22.90
CA SER A 98 -2.49 -15.28 -22.94
C SER A 98 -1.14 -14.80 -23.49
N LEU A 99 -1.14 -13.95 -24.52
CA LEU A 99 0.09 -13.35 -25.06
C LEU A 99 0.84 -12.50 -24.02
N VAL A 100 0.10 -11.78 -23.18
CA VAL A 100 0.67 -11.01 -22.08
C VAL A 100 1.28 -11.96 -21.04
N LEU A 101 0.54 -13.00 -20.66
CA LEU A 101 0.97 -13.97 -19.68
C LEU A 101 2.24 -14.71 -20.15
N GLU A 102 2.27 -15.23 -21.36
CA GLU A 102 3.42 -15.96 -21.91
C GLU A 102 4.69 -15.11 -21.96
N ARG A 103 4.55 -13.82 -22.32
CA ARG A 103 5.67 -12.88 -22.28
C ARG A 103 6.20 -12.69 -20.86
N LEU A 104 5.31 -12.46 -19.88
CA LEU A 104 5.71 -12.28 -18.49
C LEU A 104 6.33 -13.56 -17.91
N MET A 105 5.77 -14.73 -18.22
CA MET A 105 6.34 -16.03 -17.83
C MET A 105 7.73 -16.25 -18.44
N THR A 106 7.96 -15.74 -19.65
CA THR A 106 9.29 -15.80 -20.30
C THR A 106 10.31 -14.91 -19.59
N GLU A 107 9.93 -13.70 -19.16
CA GLU A 107 10.80 -12.81 -18.36
C GLU A 107 11.19 -13.41 -17.01
N LEU A 108 10.35 -14.28 -16.45
CA LEU A 108 10.61 -14.98 -15.20
C LEU A 108 11.56 -16.19 -15.35
N LYS A 109 11.84 -16.66 -16.56
CA LYS A 109 12.78 -17.78 -16.75
C LYS A 109 14.20 -17.38 -16.36
N ILE A 110 14.90 -18.29 -15.69
CA ILE A 110 16.30 -18.09 -15.30
C ILE A 110 17.18 -18.31 -16.52
N MET A 111 18.06 -17.35 -16.80
CA MET A 111 19.03 -17.46 -17.89
C MET A 111 20.20 -18.37 -17.46
N PRO A 112 20.73 -19.22 -18.35
CA PRO A 112 21.78 -20.19 -18.02
C PRO A 112 23.16 -19.55 -17.79
N SER A 113 23.42 -18.34 -18.31
CA SER A 113 24.66 -17.62 -18.07
C SER A 113 24.39 -16.15 -17.76
N VAL A 114 25.00 -15.66 -16.68
CA VAL A 114 24.97 -14.25 -16.28
C VAL A 114 26.30 -13.63 -16.70
N ARG A 115 26.27 -12.60 -17.54
CA ARG A 115 27.47 -11.87 -17.93
C ARG A 115 27.55 -10.56 -17.14
N GLY A 116 28.68 -10.31 -16.47
CA GLY A 116 28.96 -9.05 -15.78
C GLY A 116 28.22 -8.84 -14.45
N ASP A 117 28.22 -7.59 -13.97
CA ASP A 117 27.48 -7.18 -12.77
C ASP A 117 25.97 -7.08 -13.07
N ILE A 118 25.24 -8.15 -12.75
CA ILE A 118 23.79 -8.24 -12.94
C ILE A 118 23.04 -7.11 -12.22
N TRP A 119 23.59 -6.55 -11.14
CA TRP A 119 22.92 -5.51 -10.36
C TRP A 119 22.99 -4.14 -11.02
N ASN A 120 23.90 -3.93 -11.97
CA ASN A 120 23.92 -2.71 -12.78
C ASN A 120 22.62 -2.55 -13.59
N ILE A 121 21.97 -3.66 -13.96
CA ILE A 121 20.74 -3.66 -14.75
C ILE A 121 19.56 -3.04 -13.98
N PRO A 122 19.10 -3.60 -12.83
CA PRO A 122 18.01 -3.03 -12.06
C PRO A 122 18.41 -1.73 -11.36
N ASN A 123 19.71 -1.49 -11.14
CA ASN A 123 20.15 -0.23 -10.54
C ASN A 123 20.15 0.91 -11.55
N ASN A 124 20.86 0.79 -12.67
CA ASN A 124 21.20 1.93 -13.51
C ASN A 124 20.47 1.94 -14.86
N ASN A 125 19.92 0.81 -15.32
CA ASN A 125 19.39 0.68 -16.68
C ASN A 125 17.86 0.57 -16.75
N TRP A 126 17.20 0.12 -15.69
CA TRP A 126 15.75 -0.14 -15.70
C TRP A 126 14.87 1.03 -15.28
N PRO A 127 15.11 1.71 -14.15
CA PRO A 127 14.18 2.74 -13.71
C PRO A 127 14.23 3.98 -14.60
N ASP A 128 13.07 4.42 -15.06
CA ASP A 128 12.89 5.67 -15.78
C ASP A 128 11.83 6.54 -15.08
N ALA A 129 11.41 7.64 -15.74
CA ALA A 129 10.40 8.53 -15.18
C ALA A 129 9.03 7.86 -14.96
N HIS A 130 8.73 6.75 -15.61
CA HIS A 130 7.39 6.17 -15.70
C HIS A 130 7.26 4.78 -15.07
N GLN A 131 8.35 4.03 -14.94
CA GLN A 131 8.36 2.67 -14.41
C GLN A 131 9.70 2.32 -13.75
N LEU A 132 9.67 1.31 -12.89
CA LEU A 132 10.87 0.74 -12.26
C LEU A 132 11.45 -0.43 -13.07
N ILE A 133 10.63 -1.05 -13.92
CA ILE A 133 10.98 -2.22 -14.71
C ILE A 133 10.53 -1.93 -16.15
N PRO A 134 11.42 -2.07 -17.15
CA PRO A 134 11.07 -1.78 -18.53
C PRO A 134 10.01 -2.75 -19.07
N PRO A 135 9.38 -2.44 -20.22
CA PRO A 135 8.36 -3.31 -20.79
C PRO A 135 8.88 -4.71 -21.13
N ALA A 136 10.16 -4.82 -21.50
CA ALA A 136 10.88 -6.08 -21.72
C ALA A 136 12.06 -6.17 -20.74
N ALA A 137 12.03 -7.18 -19.87
CA ALA A 137 13.06 -7.41 -18.85
C ALA A 137 13.50 -8.89 -18.85
N PRO A 138 14.28 -9.33 -19.85
CA PRO A 138 14.67 -10.74 -19.99
C PRO A 138 15.53 -11.26 -18.82
N GLU A 139 16.21 -10.37 -18.09
CA GLU A 139 17.04 -10.72 -16.94
C GLU A 139 16.25 -10.82 -15.61
N LEU A 140 14.94 -10.53 -15.62
CA LEU A 140 14.12 -10.45 -14.41
C LEU A 140 14.15 -11.73 -13.58
N GLY A 141 13.87 -12.89 -14.18
CA GLY A 141 13.89 -14.17 -13.49
C GLY A 141 15.23 -14.48 -12.81
N THR A 142 16.32 -14.17 -13.51
CA THR A 142 17.69 -14.31 -12.98
C THR A 142 17.94 -13.36 -11.81
N ILE A 143 17.57 -12.09 -11.91
CA ILE A 143 17.74 -11.10 -10.84
C ILE A 143 16.93 -11.48 -9.61
N LEU A 144 15.68 -11.91 -9.77
CA LEU A 144 14.83 -12.37 -8.66
C LEU A 144 15.42 -13.62 -7.97
N LYS A 145 15.96 -14.57 -8.74
CA LYS A 145 16.67 -15.74 -8.19
C LYS A 145 17.87 -15.31 -7.34
N ILE A 146 18.71 -14.43 -7.86
CA ILE A 146 19.91 -13.98 -7.14
C ILE A 146 19.50 -13.19 -5.89
N LEU A 147 18.50 -12.32 -5.97
CA LEU A 147 17.97 -11.58 -4.83
C LEU A 147 17.50 -12.51 -3.69
N ARG A 148 16.86 -13.63 -4.05
CA ARG A 148 16.40 -14.65 -3.10
C ARG A 148 17.56 -15.37 -2.41
N GLN A 149 18.64 -15.68 -3.14
CA GLN A 149 19.74 -16.52 -2.68
C GLN A 149 20.92 -15.73 -2.08
N SER A 150 21.06 -14.45 -2.40
CA SER A 150 22.22 -13.65 -1.99
C SER A 150 22.37 -13.57 -0.47
N ARG A 151 23.57 -13.85 0.03
CA ARG A 151 23.86 -13.92 1.46
C ARG A 151 23.57 -12.59 2.18
N VAL A 152 22.98 -12.65 3.36
CA VAL A 152 22.81 -11.48 4.23
C VAL A 152 24.13 -11.19 4.94
N ILE A 153 24.61 -9.95 4.84
CA ILE A 153 25.86 -9.48 5.46
C ILE A 153 25.56 -8.68 6.74
N ARG A 154 24.43 -7.99 6.76
CA ARG A 154 23.99 -7.18 7.90
C ARG A 154 22.47 -7.11 7.93
N ALA A 155 21.88 -7.27 9.10
CA ALA A 155 20.46 -7.09 9.36
C ALA A 155 20.24 -5.97 10.39
N ASP A 156 19.28 -5.10 10.13
CA ASP A 156 18.97 -3.96 11.00
C ASP A 156 17.47 -3.71 11.07
N ASN A 157 17.02 -2.90 12.02
CA ASN A 157 15.67 -2.35 11.98
C ASN A 157 15.58 -1.37 10.81
N ALA A 158 14.54 -1.47 9.98
CA ALA A 158 14.40 -0.51 8.89
C ALA A 158 14.06 0.88 9.44
N PRO A 159 14.65 1.95 8.88
CA PRO A 159 14.43 3.29 9.38
C PRO A 159 12.99 3.74 9.13
N LEU A 160 12.36 4.29 10.17
CA LEU A 160 11.01 4.88 10.15
C LEU A 160 9.89 3.89 9.77
N GLY A 161 8.65 4.26 10.08
CA GLY A 161 7.47 3.42 9.79
C GLY A 161 6.85 2.82 11.04
N THR A 162 5.66 2.28 10.86
CA THR A 162 4.81 1.87 11.98
C THR A 162 4.83 0.37 12.26
N GLN A 163 5.10 -0.44 11.25
CA GLN A 163 5.12 -1.90 11.30
C GLN A 163 6.56 -2.44 11.33
N LEU A 164 6.71 -3.69 11.79
CA LEU A 164 8.00 -4.40 11.79
C LEU A 164 8.48 -4.63 10.35
N LYS A 165 9.72 -4.24 10.10
CA LYS A 165 10.44 -4.48 8.85
C LYS A 165 11.94 -4.41 9.13
N LEU A 166 12.70 -5.27 8.47
CA LEU A 166 14.15 -5.31 8.58
C LEU A 166 14.78 -4.66 7.34
N MET A 167 15.88 -3.94 7.55
CA MET A 167 16.77 -3.52 6.47
C MET A 167 17.91 -4.54 6.38
N LEU A 168 18.02 -5.19 5.23
CA LEU A 168 19.06 -6.17 4.97
C LEU A 168 20.06 -5.59 3.98
N ASN A 169 21.34 -5.68 4.31
CA ASN A 169 22.42 -5.53 3.33
C ASN A 169 22.84 -6.94 2.92
N LEU A 170 22.67 -7.22 1.63
CA LEU A 170 23.13 -8.45 1.02
C LEU A 170 24.56 -8.27 0.53
N GLU A 171 25.19 -9.37 0.12
CA GLU A 171 26.44 -9.33 -0.63
C GLU A 171 26.32 -8.43 -1.88
N ASN A 172 27.47 -8.00 -2.41
CA ASN A 172 27.54 -7.06 -3.54
C ASN A 172 26.90 -5.68 -3.28
N GLY A 173 26.69 -5.31 -2.01
CA GLY A 173 26.20 -3.97 -1.63
C GLY A 173 24.72 -3.73 -1.90
N VAL A 174 23.97 -4.78 -2.26
CA VAL A 174 22.52 -4.71 -2.48
C VAL A 174 21.82 -4.49 -1.15
N ARG A 175 20.87 -3.56 -1.13
CA ARG A 175 19.99 -3.34 0.02
C ARG A 175 18.60 -3.84 -0.31
N ALA A 176 17.92 -4.39 0.69
CA ALA A 176 16.55 -4.83 0.56
C ALA A 176 15.80 -4.67 1.89
N LEU A 177 14.51 -4.39 1.78
CA LEU A 177 13.59 -4.41 2.90
C LEU A 177 13.01 -5.81 3.06
N PHE A 178 12.96 -6.33 4.28
CA PHE A 178 12.29 -7.60 4.59
C PHE A 178 11.06 -7.34 5.46
N LYS A 179 9.88 -7.76 4.98
CA LYS A 179 8.62 -7.74 5.75
C LYS A 179 8.26 -9.18 6.14
N PRO A 180 8.23 -9.53 7.44
CA PRO A 180 8.00 -10.91 7.87
C PRO A 180 6.55 -11.34 7.68
N GLN A 181 6.33 -12.65 7.63
CA GLN A 181 5.00 -13.23 7.71
C GLN A 181 4.39 -13.02 9.10
N TRP A 182 3.24 -12.35 9.14
CA TRP A 182 2.46 -12.16 10.36
C TRP A 182 1.22 -13.05 10.46
N TYR A 183 0.67 -13.44 9.32
CA TYR A 183 -0.61 -14.13 9.23
C TYR A 183 -0.51 -15.37 8.35
N SER A 184 -1.39 -16.34 8.58
CA SER A 184 -1.65 -17.39 7.60
C SER A 184 -2.32 -16.79 6.35
N ARG A 185 -2.27 -17.52 5.22
CA ARG A 185 -2.79 -17.03 3.93
C ARG A 185 -4.31 -16.89 3.89
N ASP A 186 -5.00 -17.65 4.72
CA ASP A 186 -6.46 -17.69 4.89
C ASP A 186 -6.98 -16.70 5.95
N ALA A 187 -6.09 -16.01 6.66
CA ALA A 187 -6.49 -15.05 7.69
C ALA A 187 -7.33 -13.91 7.11
N VAL A 188 -8.57 -13.79 7.59
CA VAL A 188 -9.47 -12.69 7.25
C VAL A 188 -9.31 -11.56 8.24
N ILE A 189 -8.90 -10.39 7.76
CA ILE A 189 -8.74 -9.20 8.59
C ILE A 189 -10.04 -8.41 8.61
N ARG A 190 -10.64 -8.30 9.80
CA ARG A 190 -11.89 -7.59 10.05
C ARG A 190 -11.62 -6.21 10.63
N GLY A 191 -12.53 -5.27 10.38
CA GLY A 191 -12.42 -3.89 10.84
C GLY A 191 -12.27 -2.92 9.67
N PRO A 192 -11.77 -1.70 9.92
CA PRO A 192 -11.47 -0.76 8.85
C PRO A 192 -10.50 -1.36 7.83
N VAL A 193 -10.62 -0.97 6.56
CA VAL A 193 -9.82 -1.54 5.45
C VAL A 193 -8.30 -1.39 5.61
N TYR A 194 -7.83 -0.46 6.44
CA TYR A 194 -6.40 -0.24 6.75
C TYR A 194 -5.91 -0.99 8.01
N TYR A 195 -6.76 -1.83 8.61
CA TYR A 195 -6.48 -2.53 9.87
C TYR A 195 -5.52 -3.73 9.68
N GLY A 196 -4.97 -4.20 10.80
CA GLY A 196 -4.01 -5.31 10.82
C GLY A 196 -2.57 -4.90 10.50
N LYS A 197 -1.68 -5.88 10.47
CA LYS A 197 -0.26 -5.75 10.11
C LYS A 197 -0.06 -5.91 8.60
N ASP A 198 1.14 -5.57 8.14
CA ASP A 198 1.52 -5.83 6.74
C ASP A 198 1.55 -7.33 6.46
N ARG A 199 0.88 -7.75 5.39
CA ARG A 199 0.92 -9.09 4.82
C ARG A 199 2.03 -9.15 3.78
N HIS A 200 3.06 -9.93 4.05
CA HIS A 200 4.18 -10.07 3.13
C HIS A 200 3.76 -10.66 1.77
N ASN A 201 2.84 -11.62 1.76
CA ASN A 201 2.31 -12.21 0.52
C ASN A 201 1.56 -11.18 -0.34
N ALA A 202 0.98 -10.13 0.26
CA ALA A 202 0.34 -9.05 -0.48
C ALA A 202 1.34 -8.22 -1.30
N GLU A 203 2.58 -8.04 -0.83
CA GLU A 203 3.63 -7.35 -1.59
C GLU A 203 4.03 -8.14 -2.85
N ILE A 204 4.02 -9.47 -2.77
CA ILE A 204 4.30 -10.36 -3.92
C ILE A 204 3.19 -10.28 -4.95
N VAL A 205 1.94 -10.41 -4.51
CA VAL A 205 0.78 -10.32 -5.40
C VAL A 205 0.74 -8.94 -6.05
N ALA A 206 1.05 -7.87 -5.30
CA ALA A 206 1.16 -6.51 -5.82
C ALA A 206 2.21 -6.40 -6.93
N PHE A 207 3.41 -6.97 -6.74
CA PHE A 207 4.47 -6.98 -7.74
C PHE A 207 4.04 -7.64 -9.06
N HIS A 208 3.43 -8.84 -8.98
CA HIS A 208 2.96 -9.55 -10.17
C HIS A 208 1.75 -8.88 -10.81
N LEU A 209 0.80 -8.35 -10.03
CA LEU A 209 -0.35 -7.60 -10.54
C LEU A 209 0.10 -6.34 -11.29
N SER A 210 1.06 -5.60 -10.75
CA SER A 210 1.63 -4.41 -11.40
C SER A 210 2.27 -4.74 -12.74
N SER A 211 2.96 -5.89 -12.85
CA SER A 211 3.51 -6.38 -14.12
C SER A 211 2.39 -6.78 -15.10
N LEU A 212 1.38 -7.47 -14.60
CA LEU A 212 0.23 -7.92 -15.38
C LEU A 212 -0.55 -6.73 -15.96
N LEU A 213 -0.74 -5.66 -15.19
CA LEU A 213 -1.38 -4.42 -15.62
C LEU A 213 -0.46 -3.46 -16.39
N ALA A 214 0.77 -3.88 -16.71
CA ALA A 214 1.78 -3.04 -17.36
C ALA A 214 2.07 -1.70 -16.64
N LEU A 215 1.80 -1.63 -15.33
CA LEU A 215 2.15 -0.47 -14.51
C LEU A 215 3.64 -0.47 -14.21
N ARG A 216 4.22 -1.64 -13.89
CA ARG A 216 5.67 -1.84 -13.64
C ARG A 216 6.27 -0.83 -12.63
N ARG A 217 5.47 -0.40 -11.65
CA ARG A 217 5.78 0.65 -10.66
C ARG A 217 5.98 0.12 -9.23
N VAL A 218 5.96 -1.19 -9.04
CA VAL A 218 6.27 -1.88 -7.78
C VAL A 218 7.74 -2.32 -7.82
N PRO A 219 8.54 -2.08 -6.76
CA PRO A 219 9.91 -2.58 -6.69
C PRO A 219 10.00 -4.11 -6.79
N LEU A 220 11.16 -4.61 -7.20
CA LEU A 220 11.39 -6.06 -7.29
C LEU A 220 11.14 -6.70 -5.93
N THR A 221 10.26 -7.70 -5.89
CA THR A 221 9.83 -8.34 -4.64
C THR A 221 9.80 -9.85 -4.82
N VAL A 222 10.40 -10.58 -3.88
CA VAL A 222 10.45 -12.05 -3.83
C VAL A 222 10.08 -12.56 -2.46
N ILE A 223 9.58 -13.79 -2.37
CA ILE A 223 9.53 -14.51 -1.10
C ILE A 223 10.94 -14.94 -0.73
N ARG A 224 11.25 -14.81 0.56
CA ARG A 224 12.50 -15.29 1.12
C ARG A 224 12.27 -15.91 2.49
N LYS A 225 12.92 -17.05 2.72
CA LYS A 225 13.06 -17.69 4.03
C LYS A 225 14.38 -17.22 4.64
N LEU A 226 14.36 -16.70 5.86
CA LEU A 226 15.54 -16.31 6.62
C LEU A 226 15.76 -17.30 7.76
N ASP A 227 16.98 -17.81 7.89
CA ASP A 227 17.41 -18.48 9.12
C ASP A 227 17.69 -17.42 10.18
N LEU A 228 16.89 -17.42 11.25
CA LEU A 228 17.00 -16.41 12.29
C LEU A 228 18.26 -16.52 13.14
N LYS A 229 18.91 -17.68 13.20
CA LYS A 229 20.23 -17.83 13.85
C LYS A 229 21.31 -17.16 13.02
N GLU A 230 21.27 -17.31 11.69
CA GLU A 230 22.18 -16.59 10.79
C GLU A 230 21.95 -15.07 10.84
N ILE A 231 20.68 -14.65 10.86
CA ILE A 231 20.32 -13.23 11.00
C ILE A 231 20.84 -12.67 12.32
N ARG A 232 20.72 -13.42 13.42
CA ARG A 232 21.22 -13.00 14.74
C ARG A 232 22.73 -12.72 14.72
N ASN A 233 23.52 -13.50 13.98
CA ASN A 233 24.97 -13.33 13.86
C ASN A 233 25.39 -12.07 13.09
N CYS A 234 24.52 -11.55 12.22
CA CYS A 234 24.77 -10.33 11.44
C CYS A 234 23.86 -9.16 11.83
N ALA A 235 23.13 -9.28 12.93
CA ALA A 235 22.22 -8.25 13.43
C ALA A 235 23.00 -7.08 14.04
N THR A 236 22.49 -5.86 13.87
CA THR A 236 22.96 -4.70 14.63
C THR A 236 22.65 -4.86 16.12
N PRO A 237 23.36 -4.18 17.03
CA PRO A 237 23.03 -4.21 18.46
C PRO A 237 21.56 -3.86 18.76
N ALA A 238 21.00 -2.90 18.01
CA ALA A 238 19.61 -2.48 18.14
C ALA A 238 18.61 -3.55 17.70
N LEU A 239 18.93 -4.36 16.68
CA LEU A 239 18.09 -5.49 16.29
C LEU A 239 18.31 -6.69 17.22
N TYR A 240 19.58 -7.03 17.50
CA TYR A 240 19.99 -8.17 18.32
C TYR A 240 19.30 -8.19 19.69
N THR A 241 19.21 -7.03 20.36
CA THR A 241 18.56 -6.89 21.68
C THR A 241 17.05 -7.16 21.65
N THR A 242 16.43 -7.18 20.47
CA THR A 242 15.01 -7.53 20.28
C THR A 242 14.79 -8.99 19.89
N MET A 243 15.87 -9.76 19.72
CA MET A 243 15.83 -11.17 19.38
C MET A 243 16.00 -12.04 20.62
N TYR A 244 15.19 -13.08 20.77
CA TYR A 244 15.27 -14.02 21.88
C TYR A 244 14.81 -15.42 21.47
N GLN A 245 15.18 -16.42 22.26
CA GLN A 245 14.74 -17.79 22.04
C GLN A 245 13.43 -18.04 22.78
N GLU A 246 12.43 -18.59 22.10
CA GLU A 246 11.18 -19.05 22.69
C GLU A 246 10.99 -20.54 22.35
N GLY A 247 11.21 -21.40 23.34
CA GLY A 247 11.29 -22.85 23.10
C GLY A 247 12.43 -23.19 22.13
N ASN A 248 12.10 -23.82 21.00
CA ASN A 248 13.07 -24.19 19.97
C ASN A 248 13.24 -23.15 18.86
N ASP A 249 12.44 -22.08 18.86
CA ASP A 249 12.42 -21.09 17.80
C ASP A 249 12.97 -19.74 18.23
N THR A 250 13.69 -19.09 17.32
CA THR A 250 14.10 -17.70 17.49
C THR A 250 12.93 -16.78 17.17
N CYS A 251 12.70 -15.80 18.04
CA CYS A 251 11.70 -14.75 17.86
C CYS A 251 12.36 -13.37 17.80
N LEU A 252 11.71 -12.42 17.14
CA LEU A 252 12.12 -11.03 17.11
C LEU A 252 10.91 -10.09 17.04
N TYR A 253 10.96 -8.97 17.74
CA TYR A 253 9.93 -7.93 17.67
C TYR A 253 10.42 -6.63 17.03
N GLY A 254 11.73 -6.42 16.90
CA GLY A 254 12.34 -5.24 16.28
C GLY A 254 11.98 -3.91 16.95
N VAL A 255 12.32 -2.81 16.29
CA VAL A 255 12.08 -1.45 16.77
C VAL A 255 11.27 -0.67 15.73
N CYS A 256 10.02 -0.38 16.06
CA CYS A 256 9.08 0.41 15.26
C CYS A 256 7.94 0.97 16.13
N HIS A 257 7.04 1.79 15.58
CA HIS A 257 5.98 2.43 16.36
C HIS A 257 5.04 1.45 17.08
N TYR A 258 4.72 0.31 16.46
CA TYR A 258 3.83 -0.71 17.02
C TYR A 258 4.56 -2.00 17.43
N CYS A 259 5.89 -2.00 17.43
CA CYS A 259 6.70 -3.16 17.82
C CYS A 259 6.75 -3.30 19.33
N SER A 260 6.55 -4.50 19.85
CA SER A 260 6.53 -4.80 21.28
C SER A 260 7.00 -6.23 21.54
N PRO A 261 7.71 -6.50 22.66
CA PRO A 261 8.02 -7.87 23.07
C PRO A 261 6.78 -8.76 23.25
N ALA A 262 5.60 -8.15 23.48
CA ALA A 262 4.34 -8.88 23.61
C ALA A 262 3.76 -9.35 22.26
N ASP A 263 4.35 -8.96 21.14
CA ASP A 263 3.83 -9.21 19.80
C ASP A 263 4.97 -9.49 18.77
N PRO A 264 5.80 -10.52 19.00
CA PRO A 264 6.93 -10.87 18.14
C PRO A 264 6.50 -11.61 16.86
N VAL A 265 7.42 -11.75 15.91
CA VAL A 265 7.40 -12.84 14.92
C VAL A 265 8.43 -13.90 15.31
N CYS A 266 8.03 -15.16 15.22
CA CYS A 266 8.89 -16.31 15.51
C CYS A 266 9.10 -17.13 14.25
N GLY A 267 10.30 -17.70 14.10
CA GLY A 267 10.56 -18.72 13.09
C GLY A 267 9.78 -20.00 13.36
N THR A 268 9.70 -20.87 12.36
CA THR A 268 9.32 -22.28 12.53
C THR A 268 10.51 -23.14 12.15
N GLY A 269 11.11 -23.82 13.14
CA GLY A 269 12.43 -24.40 12.99
C GLY A 269 13.49 -23.34 12.71
N ASP A 270 13.41 -22.19 13.40
CA ASP A 270 14.22 -20.97 13.17
C ASP A 270 14.07 -20.30 11.79
N ILE A 271 13.22 -20.82 10.90
CA ILE A 271 13.00 -20.25 9.58
C ILE A 271 11.85 -19.25 9.63
N LEU A 272 12.13 -18.00 9.26
CA LEU A 272 11.12 -16.94 9.11
C LEU A 272 10.89 -16.61 7.64
N GLU A 273 9.68 -16.87 7.16
CA GLU A 273 9.25 -16.47 5.82
C GLU A 273 8.91 -14.97 5.79
N GLY A 274 9.18 -14.31 4.66
CA GLY A 274 8.77 -12.93 4.43
C GLY A 274 8.97 -12.49 2.99
N ALA A 275 8.58 -11.25 2.71
CA ALA A 275 8.78 -10.60 1.43
C ALA A 275 10.07 -9.78 1.49
N LEU A 276 10.99 -10.07 0.57
CA LEU A 276 12.21 -9.30 0.35
C LEU A 276 11.98 -8.35 -0.83
N ILE A 277 12.02 -7.04 -0.55
CA ILE A 277 11.77 -5.96 -1.49
C ILE A 277 13.09 -5.27 -1.78
N PHE A 278 13.53 -5.28 -3.03
CA PHE A 278 14.75 -4.62 -3.49
C PHE A 278 14.68 -3.11 -3.20
N TRP A 279 15.74 -2.58 -2.57
CA TRP A 279 15.81 -1.16 -2.27
C TRP A 279 16.08 -0.37 -3.55
N LEU A 280 15.38 0.76 -3.71
CA LEU A 280 15.54 1.57 -4.90
C LEU A 280 16.97 2.12 -5.05
N PRO A 281 17.45 2.32 -6.29
CA PRO A 281 18.78 2.84 -6.56
C PRO A 281 19.04 4.18 -5.87
N ARG A 282 20.26 4.42 -5.40
CA ARG A 282 20.61 5.58 -4.58
C ARG A 282 20.40 6.93 -5.28
N TYR A 283 20.47 6.97 -6.60
CA TYR A 283 20.24 8.20 -7.38
C TYR A 283 18.76 8.55 -7.48
N LEU A 284 17.84 7.60 -7.23
CA LEU A 284 16.41 7.88 -7.15
C LEU A 284 16.06 8.42 -5.77
N ARG A 285 15.81 9.72 -5.68
CA ARG A 285 15.31 10.32 -4.45
C ARG A 285 13.81 10.13 -4.36
N LEU A 286 13.36 9.39 -3.34
CA LEU A 286 11.94 9.28 -3.04
C LEU A 286 11.41 10.58 -2.43
N VAL A 287 10.38 11.16 -3.06
CA VAL A 287 9.65 12.30 -2.53
C VAL A 287 8.23 11.87 -2.18
N LYS A 288 7.88 12.06 -0.91
CA LYS A 288 6.60 11.69 -0.34
C LYS A 288 5.61 12.84 -0.43
N HIS A 289 4.40 12.55 -0.88
CA HIS A 289 3.30 13.49 -0.99
C HIS A 289 2.06 12.96 -0.29
N ARG A 290 1.27 13.87 0.28
CA ARG A 290 -0.02 13.53 0.86
C ARG A 290 -1.00 13.14 -0.24
N HIS A 291 -1.69 12.01 -0.08
CA HIS A 291 -2.71 11.60 -1.04
C HIS A 291 -3.97 12.50 -0.90
N PRO A 292 -4.54 13.07 -1.98
CA PRO A 292 -5.74 13.91 -1.86
C PRO A 292 -6.92 13.15 -1.25
N TRP A 293 -7.10 11.88 -1.65
CA TRP A 293 -8.09 10.96 -1.08
C TRP A 293 -7.64 10.25 0.20
N GLN A 294 -6.73 10.85 0.99
CA GLN A 294 -6.33 10.27 2.27
C GLN A 294 -7.52 10.18 3.24
N ARG A 295 -7.69 9.03 3.91
CA ARG A 295 -8.65 8.83 5.00
C ARG A 295 -8.33 9.65 6.25
N THR A 296 -9.30 9.87 7.12
CA THR A 296 -9.06 10.61 8.38
C THR A 296 -8.37 9.77 9.46
N TYR A 297 -8.44 8.44 9.35
CA TYR A 297 -8.01 7.47 10.38
C TYR A 297 -8.66 7.70 11.75
N LYS A 298 -9.81 8.38 11.77
CA LYS A 298 -10.54 8.72 12.99
C LYS A 298 -11.95 8.17 12.89
N LYS A 299 -12.35 7.41 13.91
CA LYS A 299 -13.72 6.92 14.03
C LYS A 299 -14.69 8.10 14.01
N ASN A 300 -15.79 7.97 13.28
CA ASN A 300 -16.86 8.97 13.15
C ASN A 300 -16.40 10.32 12.55
N LYS A 301 -15.29 10.37 11.83
CA LYS A 301 -14.86 11.57 11.11
C LYS A 301 -14.68 11.26 9.63
N PHE A 302 -15.55 11.82 8.79
CA PHE A 302 -15.41 11.73 7.34
C PHE A 302 -14.36 12.73 6.83
N ALA A 303 -13.62 12.31 5.81
CA ALA A 303 -12.78 13.19 5.00
C ALA A 303 -13.65 13.99 4.04
N THR A 304 -13.13 15.12 3.55
CA THR A 304 -13.88 15.98 2.62
C THR A 304 -14.32 15.22 1.37
N TRP A 305 -13.45 14.36 0.82
CA TRP A 305 -13.75 13.56 -0.36
C TRP A 305 -14.85 12.51 -0.15
N GLU A 306 -15.19 12.16 1.10
CA GLU A 306 -16.27 11.20 1.42
C GLU A 306 -17.67 11.84 1.39
N VAL A 307 -17.73 13.18 1.44
CA VAL A 307 -18.97 13.96 1.58
C VAL A 307 -19.18 15.02 0.49
N ASP A 308 -18.13 15.41 -0.23
CA ASP A 308 -18.19 16.40 -1.32
C ASP A 308 -18.15 15.74 -2.71
N GLU A 309 -19.26 15.79 -3.44
CA GLU A 309 -19.38 15.17 -4.77
C GLU A 309 -18.51 15.86 -5.83
N ALA A 310 -18.18 17.14 -5.63
CA ALA A 310 -17.33 17.93 -6.51
C ALA A 310 -15.86 17.95 -6.06
N TYR A 311 -15.47 17.05 -5.14
CA TYR A 311 -14.12 17.05 -4.56
C TYR A 311 -13.01 16.96 -5.62
N CYS A 312 -13.17 16.12 -6.64
CA CYS A 312 -12.13 15.98 -7.66
C CYS A 312 -11.91 17.27 -8.48
N ASP A 313 -12.95 18.08 -8.70
CA ASP A 313 -12.78 19.34 -9.43
C ASP A 313 -11.88 20.31 -8.64
N LYS A 314 -12.03 20.37 -7.32
CA LYS A 314 -11.13 21.10 -6.42
C LYS A 314 -9.70 20.54 -6.42
N VAL A 315 -9.54 19.23 -6.61
CA VAL A 315 -8.21 18.62 -6.75
C VAL A 315 -7.54 19.08 -8.06
N LYS A 316 -8.31 19.14 -9.16
CA LYS A 316 -7.82 19.56 -10.49
C LYS A 316 -7.38 21.03 -10.54
N ASP A 317 -7.88 21.89 -9.65
CA ASP A 317 -7.46 23.30 -9.56
C ASP A 317 -5.98 23.46 -9.16
N SER A 318 -5.38 22.44 -8.54
CA SER A 318 -3.94 22.42 -8.25
C SER A 318 -3.13 22.08 -9.49
N LYS A 319 -2.07 22.86 -9.78
CA LYS A 319 -1.11 22.59 -10.87
C LYS A 319 -0.52 21.17 -10.82
N ALA A 320 -0.41 20.59 -9.63
CA ALA A 320 0.12 19.24 -9.45
C ALA A 320 -0.81 18.14 -9.96
N TYR A 321 -2.11 18.43 -10.12
CA TYR A 321 -3.13 17.45 -10.50
C TYR A 321 -3.99 17.89 -11.69
N SER A 322 -3.80 19.12 -12.19
CA SER A 322 -4.41 19.58 -13.43
C SER A 322 -3.97 18.69 -14.60
N PRO A 323 -4.92 18.07 -15.33
CA PRO A 323 -4.61 17.20 -16.49
C PRO A 323 -3.84 17.92 -17.60
N GLN A 324 -3.92 19.25 -17.67
CA GLN A 324 -3.22 20.05 -18.67
C GLN A 324 -1.73 20.22 -18.37
N SER A 325 -1.31 20.07 -17.11
CA SER A 325 0.08 20.30 -16.68
C SER A 325 0.76 19.09 -16.05
N SER A 326 0.03 18.04 -15.69
CA SER A 326 0.61 16.87 -15.03
C SER A 326 -0.16 15.57 -15.28
N SER A 327 0.59 14.48 -15.47
CA SER A 327 0.05 13.10 -15.49
C SER A 327 -0.37 12.61 -14.10
N ARG A 328 -0.05 13.35 -13.03
CA ARG A 328 -0.15 12.85 -11.65
C ARG A 328 -1.54 12.38 -11.28
N LEU A 329 -2.59 13.08 -11.70
CA LEU A 329 -3.96 12.68 -11.38
C LEU A 329 -4.33 11.35 -12.06
N LEU A 330 -3.91 11.13 -13.31
CA LEU A 330 -4.07 9.84 -13.97
C LEU A 330 -3.29 8.74 -13.26
N ASP A 331 -2.06 9.02 -12.80
CA ASP A 331 -1.29 8.06 -12.01
C ASP A 331 -1.98 7.71 -10.67
N LEU A 332 -2.64 8.67 -10.01
CA LEU A 332 -3.41 8.39 -8.80
C LEU A 332 -4.67 7.57 -9.08
N ILE A 333 -5.26 7.69 -10.28
CA ILE A 333 -6.39 6.86 -10.69
C ILE A 333 -5.95 5.44 -11.05
N ASP A 334 -4.83 5.28 -11.77
CA ASP A 334 -4.19 3.97 -11.98
C ASP A 334 -3.92 3.29 -10.64
N THR A 335 -3.40 4.06 -9.67
CA THR A 335 -3.10 3.60 -8.32
C THR A 335 -4.37 3.19 -7.57
N ALA A 336 -5.45 3.96 -7.67
CA ALA A 336 -6.73 3.64 -7.05
C ALA A 336 -7.36 2.36 -7.62
N ILE A 337 -7.24 2.13 -8.93
CA ILE A 337 -7.69 0.89 -9.57
C ILE A 337 -6.85 -0.29 -9.05
N PHE A 338 -5.53 -0.15 -9.03
CA PHE A 338 -4.61 -1.16 -8.51
C PHE A 338 -4.92 -1.51 -7.04
N ASP A 339 -5.05 -0.49 -6.19
CA ASP A 339 -5.39 -0.64 -4.78
C ASP A 339 -6.75 -1.28 -4.59
N PHE A 340 -7.75 -0.91 -5.40
CA PHE A 340 -9.09 -1.48 -5.26
C PHE A 340 -9.12 -2.97 -5.62
N LEU A 341 -8.42 -3.40 -6.68
CA LEU A 341 -8.29 -4.81 -7.02
C LEU A 341 -7.68 -5.59 -5.84
N MET A 342 -6.66 -5.03 -5.21
CA MET A 342 -5.94 -5.58 -4.07
C MET A 342 -6.66 -5.41 -2.72
N ASP A 343 -7.69 -4.55 -2.65
CA ASP A 343 -8.34 -4.06 -1.43
C ASP A 343 -7.38 -3.37 -0.44
N ASN A 344 -6.50 -2.51 -0.98
CA ASN A 344 -5.59 -1.66 -0.20
C ASN A 344 -6.26 -0.32 0.14
N GLY A 345 -6.74 -0.19 1.38
CA GLY A 345 -7.36 1.05 1.83
C GLY A 345 -6.44 1.99 2.59
N ASP A 346 -5.13 1.72 2.63
CA ASP A 346 -4.15 2.46 3.44
C ASP A 346 -3.21 3.37 2.63
N ARG A 347 -3.56 3.73 1.39
CA ARG A 347 -2.73 4.66 0.59
C ARG A 347 -2.92 6.11 1.00
N HIS A 348 -2.35 6.48 2.14
CA HIS A 348 -2.43 7.84 2.68
C HIS A 348 -1.37 8.82 2.17
N HIS A 349 -0.28 8.29 1.64
CA HIS A 349 0.71 9.03 0.86
C HIS A 349 0.98 8.30 -0.43
N TYR A 350 1.63 9.01 -1.34
CA TYR A 350 2.23 8.41 -2.52
C TYR A 350 3.63 8.97 -2.71
N GLU A 351 4.47 8.20 -3.39
CA GLU A 351 5.87 8.50 -3.57
C GLU A 351 6.22 8.64 -5.05
N LEU A 352 7.18 9.51 -5.32
CA LEU A 352 7.77 9.70 -6.64
C LEU A 352 9.25 9.38 -6.58
N ALA A 353 9.76 8.70 -7.60
CA ALA A 353 11.19 8.65 -7.85
C ALA A 353 11.60 9.95 -8.57
N GLN A 354 12.39 10.80 -7.92
CA GLN A 354 12.97 11.97 -8.56
C GLN A 354 14.43 11.71 -8.95
N ASN A 355 14.73 11.93 -10.22
CA ASN A 355 16.09 12.01 -10.78
C ASN A 355 16.07 12.91 -12.03
N ASN A 356 15.84 14.22 -11.85
CA ASN A 356 15.63 15.19 -12.95
C ASN A 356 14.53 14.79 -13.96
N PHE A 357 13.63 13.89 -13.57
CA PHE A 357 12.50 13.47 -14.39
C PHE A 357 11.42 14.55 -14.45
N HIS A 358 10.94 14.82 -15.66
CA HIS A 358 9.72 15.59 -15.87
C HIS A 358 8.51 14.66 -15.69
N ASN A 359 7.56 15.04 -14.83
CA ASN A 359 6.35 14.25 -14.51
C ASN A 359 6.62 12.76 -14.19
N PRO A 360 7.38 12.45 -13.11
CA PRO A 360 7.58 11.08 -12.72
C PRO A 360 6.26 10.44 -12.25
N ALA A 361 6.08 9.17 -12.61
CA ALA A 361 4.92 8.39 -12.25
C ALA A 361 4.90 8.08 -10.74
N VAL A 362 3.70 7.91 -10.22
CA VAL A 362 3.48 7.47 -8.83
C VAL A 362 3.96 6.03 -8.68
N LEU A 363 4.84 5.79 -7.70
CA LEU A 363 5.27 4.45 -7.35
C LEU A 363 4.20 3.71 -6.54
N LEU A 364 4.15 2.39 -6.73
CA LEU A 364 3.23 1.50 -6.04
C LEU A 364 3.97 0.78 -4.90
N ILE A 365 4.39 1.55 -3.89
CA ILE A 365 5.06 1.02 -2.70
C ILE A 365 4.09 0.90 -1.52
N ASP A 366 4.48 0.08 -0.53
CA ASP A 366 3.72 -0.24 0.69
C ASP A 366 2.34 -0.86 0.40
N ASN A 367 2.33 -2.07 -0.16
CA ASN A 367 1.12 -2.81 -0.52
C ASN A 367 0.75 -3.88 0.53
N GLY A 368 1.50 -3.98 1.64
CA GLY A 368 1.29 -4.96 2.70
C GLY A 368 -0.08 -4.91 3.38
N LYS A 369 -0.79 -3.79 3.38
CA LYS A 369 -2.16 -3.71 3.93
C LYS A 369 -3.26 -4.24 3.01
N SER A 370 -2.89 -4.83 1.87
CA SER A 370 -3.83 -5.42 0.91
C SER A 370 -4.25 -6.84 1.29
N LEU A 371 -5.14 -7.43 0.48
CA LEU A 371 -5.67 -8.78 0.63
C LEU A 371 -6.33 -9.02 2.00
N GLY A 372 -6.98 -7.95 2.49
CA GLY A 372 -7.78 -7.81 3.71
C GLY A 372 -8.72 -8.97 3.99
N ASN A 373 -9.75 -8.97 3.17
CA ASN A 373 -10.93 -9.77 3.31
C ASN A 373 -11.45 -10.03 1.89
N PRO A 374 -11.58 -11.29 1.44
CA PRO A 374 -12.05 -11.59 0.09
C PRO A 374 -13.57 -11.35 -0.09
N ASP A 375 -14.31 -11.20 1.00
CA ASP A 375 -15.78 -11.11 0.99
C ASP A 375 -16.31 -9.67 0.96
N VAL A 376 -15.42 -8.67 1.04
CA VAL A 376 -15.78 -7.25 1.07
C VAL A 376 -15.02 -6.50 -0.03
N ASP A 377 -15.72 -5.60 -0.71
CA ASP A 377 -15.13 -4.68 -1.69
C ASP A 377 -15.33 -3.23 -1.20
N HIS A 378 -14.24 -2.55 -0.87
CA HIS A 378 -14.29 -1.19 -0.37
C HIS A 378 -14.32 -0.19 -1.54
N LEU A 379 -15.52 0.09 -2.05
CA LEU A 379 -15.73 0.95 -3.24
C LEU A 379 -15.11 2.35 -3.08
N ASP A 380 -15.00 2.85 -1.86
CA ASP A 380 -14.42 4.16 -1.57
C ASP A 380 -12.93 4.27 -1.96
N ILE A 381 -12.21 3.15 -2.12
CA ILE A 381 -10.86 3.14 -2.72
C ILE A 381 -10.90 3.66 -4.18
N LEU A 382 -11.97 3.39 -4.92
CA LEU A 382 -12.16 3.90 -6.29
C LEU A 382 -12.62 5.38 -6.35
N ALA A 383 -12.63 6.12 -5.24
CA ALA A 383 -13.04 7.53 -5.23
C ALA A 383 -12.35 8.40 -6.29
N PRO A 384 -11.04 8.29 -6.52
CA PRO A 384 -10.40 9.03 -7.61
C PRO A 384 -11.04 8.72 -8.97
N LEU A 385 -11.33 7.46 -9.27
CA LEU A 385 -11.93 7.07 -10.56
C LEU A 385 -13.36 7.58 -10.70
N TYR A 386 -14.25 7.30 -9.73
CA TYR A 386 -15.67 7.63 -9.88
C TYR A 386 -15.98 9.12 -9.67
N GLN A 387 -15.12 9.88 -8.98
CA GLN A 387 -15.28 11.34 -8.85
C GLN A 387 -14.68 12.07 -10.04
N CYS A 388 -13.48 11.70 -10.48
CA CYS A 388 -12.80 12.40 -11.57
C CYS A 388 -13.35 12.01 -12.95
N CYS A 389 -13.92 10.81 -13.06
CA CYS A 389 -14.43 10.21 -14.29
C CYS A 389 -13.43 10.29 -15.44
N MET A 390 -12.19 9.88 -15.18
CA MET A 390 -11.13 9.81 -16.17
C MET A 390 -10.26 8.58 -15.94
N ILE A 391 -9.66 8.01 -16.99
CA ILE A 391 -8.78 6.85 -16.95
C ILE A 391 -7.78 6.95 -18.10
N HIS A 392 -6.54 6.51 -17.87
CA HIS A 392 -5.54 6.47 -18.92
C HIS A 392 -5.91 5.41 -19.96
N LYS A 393 -5.79 5.72 -21.25
CA LYS A 393 -6.18 4.83 -22.35
C LYS A 393 -5.47 3.49 -22.29
N THR A 394 -4.15 3.49 -22.03
CA THR A 394 -3.39 2.24 -21.92
C THR A 394 -3.86 1.39 -20.74
N THR A 395 -4.22 2.00 -19.61
CA THR A 395 -4.79 1.29 -18.45
C THR A 395 -6.13 0.69 -18.80
N TRP A 396 -7.02 1.44 -19.45
CA TRP A 396 -8.31 0.94 -19.90
C TRP A 396 -8.19 -0.22 -20.89
N ASP A 397 -7.35 -0.06 -21.92
CA ASP A 397 -7.09 -1.10 -22.91
C ASP A 397 -6.53 -2.36 -22.26
N ARG A 398 -5.59 -2.19 -21.31
CA ARG A 398 -4.96 -3.28 -20.59
C ARG A 398 -5.95 -4.03 -19.68
N LEU A 399 -6.79 -3.32 -18.94
CA LEU A 399 -7.81 -3.94 -18.08
C LEU A 399 -8.74 -4.84 -18.90
N ARG A 400 -9.22 -4.36 -20.06
CA ARG A 400 -10.13 -5.10 -20.95
C ARG A 400 -9.56 -6.41 -21.49
N LEU A 401 -8.24 -6.59 -21.50
CA LEU A 401 -7.62 -7.88 -21.83
C LEU A 401 -7.96 -8.95 -20.78
N PHE A 402 -8.25 -8.54 -19.54
CA PHE A 402 -8.43 -9.44 -18.42
C PHE A 402 -9.89 -9.74 -18.06
N SER A 403 -10.84 -9.48 -18.96
CA SER A 403 -12.27 -9.77 -18.75
C SER A 403 -12.56 -11.28 -18.58
N GLY A 404 -13.72 -11.59 -17.99
CA GLY A 404 -14.22 -12.96 -17.85
C GLY A 404 -13.32 -13.92 -17.09
N GLY A 405 -12.72 -13.45 -15.98
CA GLY A 405 -11.88 -14.28 -15.11
C GLY A 405 -10.41 -14.41 -15.55
N SER A 406 -10.03 -13.75 -16.64
CA SER A 406 -8.65 -13.86 -17.15
C SER A 406 -7.62 -13.20 -16.21
N LEU A 407 -8.03 -12.21 -15.41
CA LEU A 407 -7.15 -11.58 -14.40
C LEU A 407 -6.69 -12.60 -13.37
N SER A 408 -7.63 -13.30 -12.72
CA SER A 408 -7.30 -14.29 -11.69
C SER A 408 -6.50 -15.46 -12.24
N VAL A 409 -6.82 -15.96 -13.44
CA VAL A 409 -6.07 -17.06 -14.07
C VAL A 409 -4.61 -16.66 -14.31
N ALA A 410 -4.39 -15.48 -14.92
CA ALA A 410 -3.03 -15.01 -15.22
C ALA A 410 -2.23 -14.70 -13.95
N LEU A 411 -2.84 -14.02 -12.97
CA LEU A 411 -2.20 -13.70 -11.71
C LEU A 411 -1.86 -14.96 -10.91
N SER A 412 -2.78 -15.94 -10.87
CA SER A 412 -2.55 -17.24 -10.23
C SER A 412 -1.34 -17.96 -10.82
N LYS A 413 -1.16 -17.91 -12.15
CA LYS A 413 0.00 -18.53 -12.80
C LYS A 413 1.32 -17.85 -12.42
N LEU A 414 1.36 -16.52 -12.41
CA LEU A 414 2.54 -15.74 -12.03
C LEU A 414 2.92 -15.93 -10.55
N VAL A 415 1.92 -15.94 -9.66
CA VAL A 415 2.13 -16.11 -8.22
C VAL A 415 2.48 -17.55 -7.85
N THR A 416 1.93 -18.53 -8.57
CA THR A 416 2.32 -19.95 -8.43
C THR A 416 3.79 -20.15 -8.81
N TYR A 417 4.30 -19.44 -9.83
CA TYR A 417 5.74 -19.49 -10.14
C TYR A 417 6.61 -19.06 -8.95
N GLU A 418 6.26 -17.98 -8.26
CA GLU A 418 6.99 -17.54 -7.05
C GLU A 418 6.87 -18.54 -5.89
N THR A 419 5.70 -19.19 -5.77
CA THR A 419 5.41 -20.24 -4.79
C THR A 419 6.33 -21.44 -4.99
N GLU A 420 6.45 -21.93 -6.23
CA GLU A 420 7.33 -23.03 -6.63
C GLU A 420 8.82 -22.67 -6.44
N MET A 421 9.22 -21.46 -6.86
CA MET A 421 10.60 -20.99 -6.74
C MET A 421 11.08 -20.81 -5.29
N SER A 422 10.15 -20.59 -4.36
CA SER A 422 10.46 -20.34 -2.95
C SER A 422 10.13 -21.51 -2.03
N ASP A 423 9.53 -22.58 -2.56
CA ASP A 423 9.09 -23.76 -1.82
C ASP A 423 8.16 -23.39 -0.63
N VAL A 424 7.09 -22.66 -0.92
CA VAL A 424 6.14 -22.18 0.09
C VAL A 424 4.70 -22.60 -0.24
N PRO A 425 3.76 -22.55 0.72
CA PRO A 425 2.34 -22.70 0.39
C PRO A 425 1.84 -21.58 -0.53
N PRO A 426 0.70 -21.78 -1.22
CA PRO A 426 0.13 -20.80 -2.15
C PRO A 426 0.03 -19.38 -1.57
N LEU A 427 0.56 -18.38 -2.28
CA LEU A 427 0.64 -17.01 -1.78
C LEU A 427 -0.68 -16.21 -1.86
N ILE A 428 -1.66 -16.72 -2.61
CA ILE A 428 -2.99 -16.12 -2.74
C ILE A 428 -4.06 -17.22 -2.73
N THR A 429 -5.16 -16.98 -2.02
CA THR A 429 -6.28 -17.93 -1.94
C THR A 429 -7.19 -17.82 -3.16
N LYS A 430 -7.92 -18.90 -3.46
CA LYS A 430 -8.97 -18.88 -4.49
C LYS A 430 -10.03 -17.81 -4.22
N ALA A 431 -10.38 -17.57 -2.95
CA ALA A 431 -11.34 -16.53 -2.57
C ALA A 431 -10.86 -15.12 -2.94
N HIS A 432 -9.57 -14.81 -2.69
CA HIS A 432 -8.99 -13.53 -3.12
C HIS A 432 -8.90 -13.40 -4.64
N LEU A 433 -8.52 -14.47 -5.35
CA LEU A 433 -8.51 -14.48 -6.81
C LEU A 433 -9.90 -14.18 -7.39
N SER A 434 -10.95 -14.84 -6.90
CA SER A 434 -12.34 -14.55 -7.30
C SER A 434 -12.79 -13.13 -6.92
N ALA A 435 -12.34 -12.62 -5.78
CA ALA A 435 -12.62 -11.23 -5.37
C ALA A 435 -12.00 -10.22 -6.35
N MET A 436 -10.78 -10.47 -6.85
CA MET A 436 -10.13 -9.58 -7.83
C MET A 436 -10.89 -9.52 -9.15
N ASP A 437 -11.43 -10.63 -9.65
CA ASP A 437 -12.28 -10.63 -10.85
C ASP A 437 -13.59 -9.86 -10.61
N ARG A 438 -14.22 -10.06 -9.45
CA ARG A 438 -15.43 -9.32 -9.05
C ARG A 438 -15.17 -7.81 -8.95
N ARG A 439 -14.02 -7.42 -8.40
CA ARG A 439 -13.57 -6.03 -8.32
C ARG A 439 -13.28 -5.46 -9.71
N LEU A 440 -12.70 -6.24 -10.62
CA LEU A 440 -12.49 -5.81 -12.00
C LEU A 440 -13.82 -5.49 -12.72
N LEU A 441 -14.88 -6.28 -12.50
CA LEU A 441 -16.23 -5.95 -13.00
C LEU A 441 -16.74 -4.61 -12.44
N THR A 442 -16.47 -4.33 -11.17
CA THR A 442 -16.81 -3.05 -10.54
C THR A 442 -16.06 -1.89 -11.21
N VAL A 443 -14.79 -2.07 -11.54
CA VAL A 443 -14.00 -1.06 -12.29
C VAL A 443 -14.62 -0.80 -13.67
N TYR A 444 -15.01 -1.84 -14.41
CA TYR A 444 -15.71 -1.66 -15.69
C TYR A 444 -17.01 -0.89 -15.54
N ALA A 445 -17.82 -1.23 -14.54
CA ALA A 445 -19.06 -0.52 -14.26
C ALA A 445 -18.82 0.96 -13.94
N VAL A 446 -17.81 1.30 -13.14
CA VAL A 446 -17.48 2.71 -12.88
C VAL A 446 -17.12 3.45 -14.17
N VAL A 447 -16.31 2.84 -15.05
CA VAL A 447 -15.91 3.48 -16.31
C VAL A 447 -17.10 3.64 -17.27
N GLU A 448 -17.93 2.61 -17.45
CA GLU A 448 -19.16 2.68 -18.26
C GLU A 448 -20.14 3.72 -17.71
N ASN A 449 -20.26 3.82 -16.38
CA ASN A 449 -21.06 4.87 -15.75
C ASN A 449 -20.52 6.28 -16.05
N CYS A 450 -19.20 6.45 -16.07
CA CYS A 450 -18.59 7.73 -16.47
C CYS A 450 -18.82 8.03 -17.96
N LEU A 451 -18.72 7.03 -18.83
CA LEU A 451 -18.97 7.17 -20.27
C LEU A 451 -20.40 7.56 -20.57
N SER A 452 -21.39 7.01 -19.86
CA SER A 452 -22.81 7.38 -20.05
C SER A 452 -23.15 8.80 -19.58
N ARG A 453 -22.35 9.36 -18.66
CA ARG A 453 -22.55 10.72 -18.11
C ARG A 453 -21.82 11.81 -18.90
N LYS A 454 -20.82 11.47 -19.71
CA LYS A 454 -20.00 12.44 -20.43
C LYS A 454 -20.35 12.44 -21.92
N LYS A 455 -20.41 13.64 -22.52
CA LYS A 455 -20.77 13.82 -23.93
C LYS A 455 -19.82 13.12 -24.91
N TYR A 456 -18.53 13.04 -24.57
CA TYR A 456 -17.50 12.49 -25.44
C TYR A 456 -16.65 11.47 -24.68
N VAL A 457 -16.30 10.37 -25.35
CA VAL A 457 -15.41 9.31 -24.82
C VAL A 457 -14.05 9.89 -24.41
N SER A 458 -13.53 10.85 -25.17
CA SER A 458 -12.26 11.55 -24.89
C SER A 458 -12.26 12.39 -23.62
N ASN A 459 -13.41 12.60 -22.97
CA ASN A 459 -13.48 13.24 -21.66
C ASN A 459 -13.26 12.25 -20.51
N VAL A 460 -13.32 10.95 -20.79
CA VAL A 460 -13.15 9.87 -19.80
C VAL A 460 -11.88 9.10 -20.10
N ILE A 461 -11.68 8.66 -21.34
CA ILE A 461 -10.51 7.88 -21.74
C ILE A 461 -9.48 8.84 -22.34
N LEU A 462 -8.39 9.08 -21.60
CA LEU A 462 -7.36 10.05 -21.98
C LEU A 462 -6.13 9.36 -22.58
N ASP A 463 -5.65 9.87 -23.70
CA ASP A 463 -4.51 9.30 -24.45
C ASP A 463 -3.17 10.00 -24.19
N HIS A 464 -3.13 11.00 -23.31
CA HIS A 464 -1.92 11.77 -23.02
C HIS A 464 -1.32 11.42 -21.66
N ARG A 465 0.02 11.47 -21.63
CA ARG A 465 0.86 11.60 -20.43
C ARG A 465 1.58 12.92 -20.44
#